data_AF-A0A930X6W1-F1
#
_entry.id   AF-A0A930X6W1-F1
#
_cell.length_a   1.000
_cell.length_b   1.000
_cell.length_c   1.000
_cell.angle_alpha   90.00
_cell.angle_beta   90.00
_cell.angle_gamma   90.00
#
_symmetry.space_group_name_H-M   'P 1'
#
loop_
_entity.id
_entity.type
_entity.pdbx_description
1 polymer ?
#
loop_
_entity_poly.entity_id
_entity_poly.type
_entity_poly.pdbx_seq_one_letter_code
_entity_poly.pdbx_strand_id
1 'polypeptide(L)'
;MQGRLRAVWLLLALVGVFVAACTMPLPVDLPPENSLPSERPPGAGGEGSSAGTLQSLKNVSFNPAYYNRLQIRYLNLDTCGDNPSCINRLNSPLSPLIRYEFFFSDGSPVIGQNPVFNRPANNEPDSPFRRVIRVIVPTGYRANSIRSARDVLASQFRTEDTERVENNPILSPELTLPSDNLTRGQAWSENQQIAYLDLGRIPYSAASNRIGTSIVYFMRNRDSTDLPSRPLPIFDSVPGELLYSPVRQVFRAIAENQADSLNNDPSRQIRSQEELLAAVNQGIFRLENTQDAFNYPIHLQNGVSGLETYGLVLNSARDFQTLPADNFYVLWGIDQLNQPRQILRFRAEGNRLLDLNRTPLPTGPQAPSVFNFSRAELDSFRFLLVTIESEDVPEPTGSTLLQARYEFRDTTTLSVPFASTYQILQQGFFMLAAPSSSQSQHSSGLWFIQRTDNQLETQPLPQNLFPGLILSLPPRGWVYNGWVLVDRRNNRWLPTGRFRAINSLDDSNPHLENTQRAYAFPGEDFLRNAPPGLSFPLNLPSTGDMEVVVSLEPENHSLPRPYFGLYRSPILRNTTPLQNQPLSFTPVRFPELVLQLRPESP
;
A
#
# COMPACT_ATOMS: atom_id res chain seq x y z
N MET A 1 -9.45 66.51 -14.27
CA MET A 1 -10.40 66.90 -13.20
C MET A 1 -10.16 65.96 -12.03
N GLN A 2 -9.37 66.40 -11.04
CA GLN A 2 -9.82 66.74 -9.66
C GLN A 2 -10.39 65.50 -8.92
N GLY A 3 -9.89 65.05 -7.76
CA GLY A 3 -8.93 65.65 -6.83
C GLY A 3 -8.55 64.67 -5.70
N ARG A 4 -7.45 65.04 -5.02
CA ARG A 4 -6.84 64.43 -3.83
C ARG A 4 -7.65 64.70 -2.55
N LEU A 5 -7.51 63.85 -1.53
CA LEU A 5 -7.28 64.21 -0.10
C LEU A 5 -6.95 62.94 0.73
N ARG A 6 -5.67 62.72 1.08
CA ARG A 6 -5.02 62.85 2.43
C ARG A 6 -5.61 61.90 3.50
N ALA A 7 -4.94 60.80 3.85
CA ALA A 7 -3.80 60.66 4.77
C ALA A 7 -4.14 60.93 6.26
N VAL A 8 -4.19 59.87 7.06
CA VAL A 8 -3.95 59.87 8.51
C VAL A 8 -3.05 58.68 8.83
N TRP A 9 -1.90 58.98 9.43
CA TRP A 9 -0.94 58.03 9.99
C TRP A 9 -1.37 57.58 11.37
N LEU A 10 -1.18 56.30 11.72
CA LEU A 10 -0.58 55.91 13.01
C LEU A 10 -0.02 54.47 12.96
N LEU A 11 1.22 54.33 13.45
CA LEU A 11 1.96 53.10 13.69
C LEU A 11 1.19 52.12 14.59
N LEU A 12 1.36 50.81 14.32
CA LEU A 12 1.86 49.87 15.34
C LEU A 12 2.32 48.57 14.69
N ALA A 13 3.61 48.29 14.90
CA ALA A 13 4.24 47.02 14.62
C ALA A 13 3.51 45.91 15.39
N LEU A 14 3.13 44.83 14.69
CA LEU A 14 2.83 43.55 15.32
C LEU A 14 3.68 42.48 14.63
N VAL A 15 4.83 42.26 15.26
CA VAL A 15 5.48 40.97 15.51
C VAL A 15 5.04 39.85 14.57
N GLY A 16 5.85 39.61 13.54
CA GLY A 16 5.90 38.31 12.88
C GLY A 16 6.41 37.29 13.89
N VAL A 17 5.50 36.58 14.53
CA VAL A 17 5.82 35.30 15.18
C VAL A 17 5.98 34.31 14.04
N PHE A 18 7.22 34.14 13.59
CA PHE A 18 7.63 32.91 12.90
C PHE A 18 7.42 31.78 13.91
N VAL A 19 6.28 31.10 13.83
CA VAL A 19 6.17 29.75 14.35
C VAL A 19 7.03 28.90 13.43
N ALA A 20 8.31 28.77 13.78
CA ALA A 20 9.12 27.66 13.31
C ALA A 20 8.46 26.40 13.89
N ALA A 21 7.50 25.84 13.16
CA ALA A 21 7.08 24.48 13.38
C ALA A 21 8.33 23.63 13.12
N CYS A 22 8.95 23.13 14.19
CA CYS A 22 9.95 22.09 14.07
C CYS A 22 9.29 20.93 13.31
N THR A 23 9.64 20.79 12.03
CA THR A 23 9.37 19.56 11.29
C THR A 23 10.04 18.43 12.04
N MET A 24 9.28 17.39 12.34
CA MET A 24 9.76 16.22 13.09
C MET A 24 11.09 15.72 12.50
N PRO A 25 12.05 15.29 13.32
CA PRO A 25 13.02 14.33 12.83
C PRO A 25 12.22 13.06 12.51
N LEU A 26 12.02 12.79 11.22
CA LEU A 26 11.67 11.45 10.76
C LEU A 26 12.71 10.46 11.33
N PRO A 27 12.36 9.17 11.50
CA PRO A 27 13.36 8.13 11.71
C PRO A 27 14.51 8.37 10.72
N VAL A 28 15.71 8.59 11.25
CA VAL A 28 16.86 8.90 10.40
C VAL A 28 17.12 7.69 9.51
N ASP A 29 17.03 7.87 8.20
CA ASP A 29 17.61 6.93 7.26
C ASP A 29 19.12 6.91 7.50
N LEU A 30 19.58 5.86 8.17
CA LEU A 30 21.01 5.60 8.28
C LEU A 30 21.56 5.35 6.87
N PRO A 31 22.71 5.97 6.51
CA PRO A 31 23.29 5.83 5.19
C PRO A 31 23.58 4.34 4.90
N PRO A 32 23.47 3.91 3.63
CA PRO A 32 23.80 2.55 3.26
C PRO A 32 25.28 2.32 3.55
N GLU A 33 25.57 1.43 4.49
CA GLU A 33 26.90 0.84 4.54
C GLU A 33 26.99 -0.09 3.32
N ASN A 34 27.84 0.31 2.37
CA ASN A 34 28.13 -0.45 1.16
C ASN A 34 28.80 -1.78 1.54
N SER A 35 28.00 -2.77 1.87
CA SER A 35 28.37 -4.18 1.74
C SER A 35 27.11 -4.99 1.48
N LEU A 36 26.82 -5.20 0.20
CA LEU A 36 26.00 -6.30 -0.27
C LEU A 36 26.46 -7.59 0.43
N PRO A 37 25.58 -8.36 1.09
CA PRO A 37 25.89 -9.77 1.33
C PRO A 37 25.99 -10.41 -0.06
N SER A 38 27.19 -10.84 -0.42
CA SER A 38 27.43 -11.52 -1.68
C SER A 38 26.58 -12.80 -1.71
N GLU A 39 25.56 -12.84 -2.57
CA GLU A 39 24.90 -14.08 -2.96
C GLU A 39 25.94 -15.00 -3.57
N ARG A 40 26.44 -15.96 -2.79
CA ARG A 40 27.13 -17.13 -3.31
C ARG A 40 26.31 -18.37 -2.98
N PRO A 41 26.04 -19.25 -3.96
CA PRO A 41 25.51 -20.57 -3.65
C PRO A 41 26.57 -21.32 -2.84
N PRO A 42 26.21 -22.07 -1.77
CA PRO A 42 27.21 -22.78 -0.99
C PRO A 42 27.78 -23.92 -1.83
N GLY A 43 28.99 -23.71 -2.32
CA GLY A 43 29.84 -24.75 -2.87
C GLY A 43 30.19 -25.78 -1.79
N ALA A 44 30.16 -27.05 -2.17
CA ALA A 44 30.60 -28.16 -1.35
C ALA A 44 32.09 -27.99 -0.97
N GLY A 45 32.37 -27.92 0.32
CA GLY A 45 33.71 -27.88 0.90
C GLY A 45 33.60 -28.10 2.41
N GLY A 46 34.32 -29.09 2.92
CA GLY A 46 34.10 -29.69 4.23
C GLY A 46 34.70 -28.95 5.43
N GLU A 47 34.32 -29.50 6.59
CA GLU A 47 34.95 -29.42 7.91
C GLU A 47 34.55 -28.25 8.86
N GLY A 48 33.75 -28.61 9.87
CA GLY A 48 33.80 -28.02 11.21
C GLY A 48 32.99 -26.74 11.48
N SER A 49 31.72 -26.62 11.08
CA SER A 49 30.92 -25.42 11.39
C SER A 49 30.29 -25.48 12.79
N SER A 50 30.96 -24.96 13.81
CA SER A 50 30.32 -24.62 15.09
C SER A 50 29.42 -23.39 14.90
N ALA A 51 28.13 -23.59 14.60
CA ALA A 51 27.15 -22.52 14.42
C ALA A 51 27.06 -21.58 15.65
N GLY A 52 26.69 -20.31 15.43
CA GLY A 52 26.51 -19.30 16.48
C GLY A 52 25.50 -19.72 17.55
N THR A 53 25.62 -19.16 18.76
CA THR A 53 24.76 -19.51 19.91
C THR A 53 23.51 -18.64 19.93
N LEU A 54 22.33 -19.25 20.10
CA LEU A 54 21.08 -18.54 20.35
C LEU A 54 21.09 -17.92 21.74
N GLN A 55 20.70 -16.66 21.85
CA GLN A 55 20.58 -15.92 23.10
C GLN A 55 19.17 -16.10 23.67
N SER A 56 19.08 -16.81 24.80
CA SER A 56 17.81 -17.09 25.45
C SER A 56 17.45 -16.04 26.50
N LEU A 57 16.18 -15.66 26.58
CA LEU A 57 15.65 -14.81 27.64
C LEU A 57 15.85 -15.48 29.00
N LYS A 58 16.37 -14.71 29.95
CA LYS A 58 16.61 -15.07 31.35
C LYS A 58 15.51 -14.56 32.26
N ASN A 59 14.85 -13.46 31.88
CA ASN A 59 13.69 -12.94 32.60
C ASN A 59 12.74 -12.23 31.62
N VAL A 60 11.45 -12.23 31.97
CA VAL A 60 10.40 -11.50 31.26
C VAL A 60 9.56 -10.81 32.33
N SER A 61 9.41 -9.50 32.25
CA SER A 61 8.60 -8.73 33.20
C SER A 61 7.72 -7.71 32.49
N PHE A 62 6.62 -7.33 33.13
CA PHE A 62 5.80 -6.22 32.67
C PHE A 62 6.22 -4.93 33.35
N ASN A 63 6.51 -3.91 32.55
CA ASN A 63 6.82 -2.57 33.04
C ASN A 63 5.71 -1.59 32.64
N PRO A 64 5.32 -0.65 33.52
CA PRO A 64 4.34 0.36 33.19
C PRO A 64 4.94 1.45 32.29
N ALA A 65 4.09 2.05 31.45
CA ALA A 65 4.41 3.16 30.56
C ALA A 65 3.16 4.02 30.30
N TYR A 66 3.31 5.13 29.60
CA TYR A 66 2.19 5.92 29.08
C TYR A 66 2.15 5.92 27.55
N TYR A 67 0.93 5.89 27.02
CA TYR A 67 0.59 6.25 25.65
C TYR A 67 -0.65 7.14 25.68
N ASN A 68 -0.55 8.36 25.15
CA ASN A 68 -1.64 9.33 25.12
C ASN A 68 -2.46 9.46 26.43
N ARG A 69 -1.76 9.68 27.56
CA ARG A 69 -2.32 9.72 28.94
C ARG A 69 -2.86 8.40 29.50
N LEU A 70 -3.00 7.37 28.68
CA LEU A 70 -3.37 6.03 29.12
C LEU A 70 -2.15 5.29 29.65
N GLN A 71 -2.29 4.66 30.81
CA GLN A 71 -1.25 3.80 31.35
C GLN A 71 -1.32 2.44 30.65
N ILE A 72 -0.22 2.06 30.00
CA ILE A 72 -0.05 0.80 29.30
C ILE A 72 1.04 -0.04 29.99
N ARG A 73 1.22 -1.29 29.55
CA ARG A 73 2.37 -2.11 29.93
C ARG A 73 3.12 -2.57 28.70
N TYR A 74 4.43 -2.65 28.82
CA TYR A 74 5.29 -3.28 27.82
C TYR A 74 6.09 -4.40 28.49
N LEU A 75 6.50 -5.37 27.67
CA LEU A 75 7.38 -6.44 28.11
C LEU A 75 8.81 -5.93 28.12
N ASN A 76 9.45 -6.06 29.27
CA ASN A 76 10.90 -6.02 29.37
C ASN A 76 11.42 -7.44 29.15
N LEU A 77 12.06 -7.64 28.00
CA LEU A 77 12.64 -8.91 27.59
C LEU A 77 14.11 -8.89 27.99
N ASP A 78 14.49 -9.65 29.02
CA ASP A 78 15.85 -9.65 29.52
C ASP A 78 16.60 -10.91 29.09
N THR A 79 17.72 -10.71 28.38
CA THR A 79 18.66 -11.75 27.97
C THR A 79 19.94 -11.76 28.81
N CYS A 80 20.11 -10.78 29.69
CA CYS A 80 21.33 -10.51 30.43
C CYS A 80 21.42 -11.26 31.76
N GLY A 81 20.28 -11.59 32.38
CA GLY A 81 20.26 -12.26 33.67
C GLY A 81 21.01 -11.45 34.73
N ASP A 82 21.88 -12.10 35.51
CA ASP A 82 22.60 -11.44 36.60
C ASP A 82 23.82 -10.61 36.14
N ASN A 83 24.08 -10.49 34.83
CA ASN A 83 25.24 -9.74 34.33
C ASN A 83 24.95 -8.23 34.25
N PRO A 84 25.52 -7.38 35.13
CA PRO A 84 25.25 -5.94 35.14
C PRO A 84 25.88 -5.17 33.98
N SER A 85 26.80 -5.80 33.24
CA SER A 85 27.48 -5.20 32.08
C SER A 85 26.76 -5.48 30.75
N CYS A 86 25.79 -6.40 30.75
CA CYS A 86 25.03 -6.73 29.57
C CYS A 86 23.88 -5.75 29.40
N ILE A 87 23.68 -5.30 28.16
CA ILE A 87 22.53 -4.48 27.77
C ILE A 87 21.86 -5.19 26.60
N ASN A 88 20.56 -5.50 26.73
CA ASN A 88 19.80 -6.19 25.69
C ASN A 88 19.40 -5.26 24.53
N ARG A 89 20.40 -4.62 23.91
CA ARG A 89 20.23 -3.80 22.71
C ARG A 89 20.07 -4.68 21.50
N LEU A 90 19.19 -4.28 20.59
CA LEU A 90 19.12 -4.89 19.27
C LEU A 90 20.27 -4.36 18.42
N ASN A 91 21.04 -5.26 17.83
CA ASN A 91 22.13 -4.89 16.92
C ASN A 91 21.59 -4.44 15.56
N SER A 92 22.31 -3.53 14.89
CA SER A 92 21.93 -3.03 13.57
C SER A 92 22.61 -3.81 12.44
N PRO A 93 21.90 -4.10 11.33
CA PRO A 93 20.48 -3.83 11.10
C PRO A 93 19.65 -5.08 11.42
N LEU A 94 18.88 -5.08 12.52
CA LEU A 94 17.61 -5.80 12.77
C LEU A 94 17.30 -7.03 11.89
N SER A 95 18.27 -7.92 11.67
CA SER A 95 18.17 -8.92 10.62
C SER A 95 17.38 -10.10 11.17
N PRO A 96 16.25 -10.47 10.56
CA PRO A 96 15.50 -11.62 11.02
C PRO A 96 16.26 -12.90 10.68
N LEU A 97 16.35 -13.81 11.66
CA LEU A 97 16.73 -15.19 11.39
C LEU A 97 15.56 -15.93 10.72
N ILE A 98 15.72 -17.19 10.34
CA ILE A 98 14.74 -17.96 9.57
C ILE A 98 13.95 -18.90 10.48
N ARG A 99 12.63 -18.92 10.27
CA ARG A 99 11.68 -19.91 10.78
C ARG A 99 11.04 -20.64 9.60
N TYR A 100 11.29 -21.94 9.49
CA TYR A 100 10.66 -22.79 8.48
C TYR A 100 9.36 -23.37 9.02
N GLU A 101 8.30 -23.26 8.23
CA GLU A 101 6.98 -23.86 8.47
C GLU A 101 6.62 -24.80 7.32
N PHE A 102 5.99 -25.92 7.62
CA PHE A 102 5.81 -27.01 6.65
C PHE A 102 4.36 -27.12 6.23
N PHE A 103 4.15 -27.23 4.92
CA PHE A 103 2.83 -27.30 4.30
C PHE A 103 2.82 -28.38 3.22
N PHE A 104 1.67 -29.02 3.01
CA PHE A 104 1.45 -29.86 1.85
C PHE A 104 1.23 -29.01 0.59
N SER A 105 1.29 -29.64 -0.59
CA SER A 105 1.12 -28.96 -1.88
C SER A 105 -0.26 -28.32 -2.08
N ASP A 106 -1.27 -28.77 -1.34
CA ASP A 106 -2.62 -28.17 -1.32
C ASP A 106 -2.71 -26.92 -0.42
N GLY A 107 -1.62 -26.56 0.25
CA GLY A 107 -1.51 -25.40 1.14
C GLY A 107 -1.89 -25.69 2.59
N SER A 108 -2.34 -26.90 2.93
CA SER A 108 -2.65 -27.26 4.32
C SER A 108 -1.38 -27.41 5.18
N PRO A 109 -1.40 -27.00 6.47
CA PRO A 109 -0.24 -27.14 7.35
C PRO A 109 0.01 -28.60 7.73
N VAL A 110 1.28 -28.98 7.91
CA VAL A 110 1.63 -30.31 8.44
C VAL A 110 1.38 -30.34 9.95
N ILE A 111 0.23 -30.89 10.34
CA ILE A 111 -0.17 -30.97 11.75
C ILE A 111 0.88 -31.72 12.59
N GLY A 112 1.26 -31.13 13.72
CA GLY A 112 2.23 -31.69 14.67
C GLY A 112 3.69 -31.44 14.31
N GLN A 113 4.00 -30.84 13.16
CA GLN A 113 5.35 -30.38 12.85
C GLN A 113 5.62 -29.09 13.63
N ASN A 114 6.63 -29.11 14.50
CA ASN A 114 7.15 -27.89 15.09
C ASN A 114 7.94 -27.12 14.02
N PRO A 115 7.87 -25.76 14.01
CA PRO A 115 8.71 -24.97 13.13
C PRO A 115 10.20 -25.27 13.35
N VAL A 116 11.00 -25.12 12.31
CA VAL A 116 12.46 -25.29 12.38
C VAL A 116 13.12 -23.93 12.35
N PHE A 117 13.90 -23.60 13.37
CA PHE A 117 14.64 -22.34 13.50
C PHE A 117 16.09 -22.57 13.10
N ASN A 118 16.62 -21.70 12.24
CA ASN A 118 18.06 -21.65 12.02
C ASN A 118 18.78 -20.97 13.19
N ARG A 119 20.11 -21.09 13.19
CA ARG A 119 21.01 -20.35 14.07
C ARG A 119 21.68 -19.23 13.28
N PRO A 120 22.13 -18.15 13.95
CA PRO A 120 22.96 -17.14 13.30
C PRO A 120 24.26 -17.77 12.78
N ALA A 121 24.81 -17.21 11.70
CA ALA A 121 26.11 -17.66 11.22
C ALA A 121 27.21 -17.31 12.23
N ASN A 122 28.41 -17.86 12.01
CA ASN A 122 29.54 -17.58 12.90
C ASN A 122 29.86 -16.09 12.89
N ASN A 123 30.01 -15.51 14.08
CA ASN A 123 30.25 -14.08 14.30
C ASN A 123 29.09 -13.16 13.90
N GLU A 124 27.90 -13.69 13.61
CA GLU A 124 26.67 -12.89 13.48
C GLU A 124 25.93 -12.79 14.81
N PRO A 125 25.32 -11.64 15.13
CA PRO A 125 24.51 -11.49 16.33
C PRO A 125 23.23 -12.31 16.23
N ASP A 126 22.74 -12.81 17.38
CA ASP A 126 21.39 -13.37 17.45
C ASP A 126 20.34 -12.26 17.25
N SER A 127 19.14 -12.69 16.87
CA SER A 127 17.98 -11.84 16.66
C SER A 127 16.77 -12.49 17.32
N PRO A 128 15.86 -11.75 17.94
CA PRO A 128 14.58 -12.31 18.38
C PRO A 128 13.58 -12.45 17.22
N PHE A 129 13.88 -11.90 16.04
CA PHE A 129 12.96 -11.85 14.91
C PHE A 129 13.18 -13.02 13.96
N ARG A 130 12.09 -13.54 13.39
CA ARG A 130 12.09 -14.73 12.54
C ARG A 130 11.29 -14.50 11.27
N ARG A 131 11.96 -14.45 10.11
CA ARG A 131 11.33 -14.46 8.79
C ARG A 131 10.81 -15.86 8.51
N VAL A 132 9.55 -15.95 8.14
CA VAL A 132 8.90 -17.23 7.86
C VAL A 132 9.19 -17.66 6.43
N ILE A 133 9.58 -18.93 6.28
CA ILE A 133 9.74 -19.59 4.99
C ILE A 133 8.82 -20.81 4.97
N ARG A 134 8.02 -20.94 3.93
CA ARG A 134 7.16 -22.13 3.76
C ARG A 134 7.96 -23.22 3.08
N VAL A 135 7.93 -24.42 3.63
CA VAL A 135 8.53 -25.63 3.05
C VAL A 135 7.40 -26.51 2.55
N ILE A 136 7.36 -26.76 1.25
CA ILE A 136 6.32 -27.57 0.61
C ILE A 136 6.77 -29.02 0.57
N VAL A 137 6.09 -29.86 1.35
CA VAL A 137 6.43 -31.28 1.55
C VAL A 137 5.52 -32.22 0.76
N PRO A 138 5.99 -33.44 0.42
CA PRO A 138 5.14 -34.45 -0.22
C PRO A 138 4.07 -35.00 0.73
N THR A 139 3.02 -35.59 0.17
CA THR A 139 1.87 -36.15 0.93
C THR A 139 2.26 -37.23 1.95
N GLY A 140 3.37 -37.94 1.73
CA GLY A 140 3.90 -38.96 2.67
C GLY A 140 4.80 -38.42 3.78
N TYR A 141 5.00 -37.09 3.86
CA TYR A 141 5.89 -36.49 4.85
C TYR A 141 5.41 -36.75 6.28
N ARG A 142 6.34 -37.11 7.16
CA ARG A 142 6.08 -37.33 8.58
C ARG A 142 6.49 -36.12 9.39
N ALA A 143 5.56 -35.60 10.20
CA ALA A 143 5.83 -34.48 11.10
C ALA A 143 7.05 -34.77 12.01
N ASN A 144 7.85 -33.74 12.23
CA ASN A 144 9.12 -33.75 12.97
C ASN A 144 10.15 -34.74 12.43
N SER A 145 10.11 -35.11 11.14
CA SER A 145 11.21 -35.84 10.50
C SER A 145 12.36 -34.92 10.10
N ILE A 146 12.08 -33.66 9.76
CA ILE A 146 13.07 -32.59 9.61
C ILE A 146 13.08 -31.73 10.88
N ARG A 147 14.28 -31.54 11.47
CA ARG A 147 14.50 -30.87 12.76
C ARG A 147 15.69 -29.90 12.78
N SER A 148 16.28 -29.61 11.63
CA SER A 148 17.36 -28.62 11.52
C SER A 148 17.23 -27.86 10.20
N ALA A 149 17.71 -26.61 10.17
CA ALA A 149 17.72 -25.81 8.95
C ALA A 149 18.58 -26.48 7.87
N ARG A 150 19.66 -27.15 8.27
CA ARG A 150 20.48 -27.97 7.39
C ARG A 150 19.68 -29.08 6.72
N ASP A 151 18.84 -29.79 7.47
CA ASP A 151 18.01 -30.87 6.92
C ASP A 151 16.92 -30.33 6.00
N VAL A 152 16.38 -29.13 6.26
CA VAL A 152 15.48 -28.44 5.32
C VAL A 152 16.19 -28.23 3.99
N LEU A 153 17.39 -27.64 4.01
CA LEU A 153 18.15 -27.38 2.78
C LEU A 153 18.57 -28.68 2.07
N ALA A 154 18.97 -29.70 2.83
CA ALA A 154 19.36 -31.00 2.29
C ALA A 154 18.19 -31.80 1.71
N SER A 155 16.96 -31.56 2.16
CA SER A 155 15.76 -32.23 1.66
C SER A 155 15.42 -31.89 0.20
N GLN A 156 15.91 -30.74 -0.30
CA GLN A 156 15.56 -30.16 -1.60
C GLN A 156 14.04 -29.94 -1.79
N PHE A 157 13.28 -29.90 -0.71
CA PHE A 157 11.88 -29.50 -0.78
C PHE A 157 11.75 -28.07 -1.28
N ARG A 158 10.70 -27.82 -2.05
CA ARG A 158 10.42 -26.49 -2.58
C ARG A 158 10.14 -25.54 -1.41
N THR A 159 10.86 -24.43 -1.35
CA THR A 159 10.62 -23.37 -0.38
C THR A 159 9.96 -22.17 -1.04
N GLU A 160 9.06 -21.51 -0.31
CA GLU A 160 8.43 -20.25 -0.71
C GLU A 160 8.78 -19.19 0.34
N ASP A 161 9.45 -18.12 -0.12
CA ASP A 161 9.72 -16.96 0.70
C ASP A 161 8.41 -16.29 1.12
N THR A 162 8.36 -15.80 2.35
CA THR A 162 7.28 -14.93 2.79
C THR A 162 7.82 -13.56 3.18
N GLU A 163 6.94 -12.56 3.14
CA GLU A 163 7.18 -11.23 3.72
C GLU A 163 6.75 -11.19 5.20
N ARG A 164 6.51 -12.36 5.82
CA ARG A 164 6.07 -12.46 7.21
C ARG A 164 7.28 -12.58 8.13
N VAL A 165 7.38 -11.67 9.09
CA VAL A 165 8.37 -11.71 10.17
C VAL A 165 7.63 -11.75 11.51
N GLU A 166 8.04 -12.69 12.36
CA GLU A 166 7.49 -12.92 13.69
C GLU A 166 8.50 -12.49 14.77
N ASN A 167 8.02 -12.00 15.90
CA ASN A 167 8.83 -11.74 17.10
C ASN A 167 8.81 -12.98 17.99
N ASN A 168 9.86 -13.80 17.89
CA ASN A 168 9.96 -15.10 18.54
C ASN A 168 11.27 -15.25 19.33
N PRO A 169 11.49 -14.45 20.40
CA PRO A 169 12.67 -14.58 21.24
C PRO A 169 12.71 -15.96 21.93
N ILE A 170 13.92 -16.52 22.02
CA ILE A 170 14.14 -17.85 22.61
C ILE A 170 14.01 -17.77 24.13
N LEU A 171 13.42 -18.79 24.75
CA LEU A 171 13.25 -18.87 26.19
C LEU A 171 14.30 -19.79 26.81
N SER A 172 14.85 -19.39 27.96
CA SER A 172 15.64 -20.32 28.76
C SER A 172 14.71 -21.44 29.29
N PRO A 173 15.18 -22.69 29.41
CA PRO A 173 14.35 -23.81 29.88
C PRO A 173 13.72 -23.57 31.27
N GLU A 174 14.44 -22.86 32.14
CA GLU A 174 14.06 -22.59 33.54
C GLU A 174 13.20 -21.33 33.70
N LEU A 175 12.99 -20.56 32.62
CA LEU A 175 12.26 -19.30 32.67
C LEU A 175 10.75 -19.55 32.85
N THR A 176 10.21 -19.05 33.96
CA THR A 176 8.78 -18.94 34.23
C THR A 176 8.25 -17.61 33.66
N LEU A 177 7.17 -17.67 32.89
CA LEU A 177 6.56 -16.47 32.30
C LEU A 177 5.59 -15.80 33.30
N PRO A 178 5.54 -14.46 33.35
CA PRO A 178 4.54 -13.75 34.13
C PRO A 178 3.16 -13.82 33.44
N SER A 179 2.16 -14.43 34.07
CA SER A 179 0.72 -14.48 33.67
C SER A 179 0.31 -15.36 32.46
N ASP A 180 -1.01 -15.63 32.37
CA ASP A 180 -1.62 -16.66 31.51
C ASP A 180 -1.82 -16.30 30.02
N ASN A 181 -1.53 -15.07 29.58
CA ASN A 181 -1.74 -14.65 28.18
C ASN A 181 -0.45 -14.53 27.34
N LEU A 182 0.70 -15.00 27.85
CA LEU A 182 1.93 -15.13 27.04
C LEU A 182 2.00 -16.54 26.43
N THR A 183 2.08 -16.60 25.10
CA THR A 183 2.06 -17.88 24.39
C THR A 183 3.46 -18.47 24.27
N ARG A 184 3.68 -19.65 24.87
CA ARG A 184 4.92 -20.41 24.70
C ARG A 184 4.82 -21.31 23.47
N GLY A 185 5.73 -21.12 22.53
CA GLY A 185 5.91 -22.00 21.37
C GLY A 185 7.03 -23.02 21.56
N GLN A 186 7.03 -24.02 20.69
CA GLN A 186 8.08 -25.05 20.60
C GLN A 186 8.61 -25.09 19.16
N ALA A 187 9.93 -25.17 19.00
CA ALA A 187 10.59 -25.25 17.71
C ALA A 187 11.72 -26.30 17.75
N TRP A 188 12.16 -26.73 16.57
CA TRP A 188 13.39 -27.48 16.41
C TRP A 188 14.53 -26.56 16.00
N SER A 189 15.71 -26.72 16.57
CA SER A 189 16.95 -26.11 16.07
C SER A 189 18.10 -27.08 16.27
N GLU A 190 18.82 -27.40 15.19
CA GLU A 190 19.94 -28.35 15.22
C GLU A 190 19.61 -29.66 15.94
N ASN A 191 18.46 -30.28 15.60
CA ASN A 191 17.95 -31.53 16.20
C ASN A 191 17.59 -31.45 17.70
N GLN A 192 17.62 -30.27 18.30
CA GLN A 192 17.19 -30.02 19.66
C GLN A 192 15.87 -29.28 19.70
N GLN A 193 15.01 -29.63 20.65
CA GLN A 193 13.79 -28.89 20.88
C GLN A 193 14.10 -27.64 21.71
N ILE A 194 13.64 -26.49 21.26
CA ILE A 194 13.79 -25.19 21.92
C ILE A 194 12.42 -24.58 22.18
N ALA A 195 12.31 -23.82 23.27
CA ALA A 195 11.12 -23.03 23.56
C ALA A 195 11.32 -21.58 23.13
N TYR A 196 10.26 -20.94 22.68
CA TYR A 196 10.26 -19.50 22.34
C TYR A 196 8.98 -18.85 22.88
N LEU A 197 9.01 -17.53 23.03
CA LEU A 197 7.83 -16.73 23.33
C LEU A 197 7.25 -16.21 22.02
N ASP A 198 5.99 -16.52 21.76
CA ASP A 198 5.29 -16.04 20.57
C ASP A 198 4.68 -14.66 20.85
N LEU A 199 5.27 -13.63 20.26
CA LEU A 199 4.83 -12.25 20.37
C LEU A 199 4.16 -11.75 19.08
N GLY A 200 3.92 -12.66 18.13
CA GLY A 200 3.23 -12.38 16.88
C GLY A 200 4.03 -11.56 15.87
N ARG A 201 3.30 -11.11 14.85
CA ARG A 201 3.85 -10.52 13.64
C ARG A 201 4.33 -9.08 13.87
N ILE A 202 5.40 -8.71 13.18
CA ILE A 202 5.90 -7.33 13.16
C ILE A 202 5.83 -6.74 11.75
N PRO A 203 5.66 -5.41 11.60
CA PRO A 203 5.80 -4.75 10.31
C PRO A 203 7.21 -4.91 9.75
N TYR A 204 7.30 -5.48 8.55
CA TYR A 204 8.55 -5.70 7.85
C TYR A 204 8.37 -5.35 6.37
N SER A 205 9.26 -4.51 5.85
CA SER A 205 9.29 -4.16 4.44
C SER A 205 10.29 -5.05 3.73
N ALA A 206 9.79 -5.96 2.89
CA ALA A 206 10.64 -6.84 2.08
C ALA A 206 11.47 -6.06 1.05
N ALA A 207 10.91 -4.99 0.47
CA ALA A 207 11.59 -4.15 -0.52
C ALA A 207 12.80 -3.40 0.06
N SER A 208 12.74 -3.03 1.34
CA SER A 208 13.87 -2.38 2.04
C SER A 208 14.62 -3.34 2.98
N ASN A 209 14.19 -4.60 3.08
CA ASN A 209 14.71 -5.61 4.02
C ASN A 209 14.86 -5.08 5.46
N ARG A 210 13.90 -4.26 5.93
CA ARG A 210 13.97 -3.57 7.22
C ARG A 210 12.73 -3.83 8.07
N ILE A 211 12.95 -4.11 9.35
CA ILE A 211 11.90 -4.10 10.38
C ILE A 211 11.58 -2.65 10.71
N GLY A 212 10.30 -2.28 10.73
CA GLY A 212 9.88 -0.92 11.11
C GLY A 212 10.29 -0.60 12.55
N THR A 213 10.54 0.67 12.86
CA THR A 213 10.88 1.13 14.21
C THR A 213 9.90 2.18 14.68
N SER A 214 9.47 2.11 15.94
CA SER A 214 8.75 3.18 16.61
C SER A 214 9.63 3.83 17.67
N ILE A 215 9.12 4.85 18.34
CA ILE A 215 9.87 5.61 19.34
C ILE A 215 9.37 5.30 20.75
N VAL A 216 10.30 5.31 21.70
CA VAL A 216 10.02 5.41 23.13
C VAL A 216 10.89 6.50 23.74
N TYR A 217 10.29 7.30 24.61
CA TYR A 217 10.97 8.39 25.32
C TYR A 217 11.16 8.04 26.79
N PHE A 218 12.40 8.13 27.25
CA PHE A 218 12.74 8.08 28.67
C PHE A 218 13.14 9.46 29.14
N MET A 219 12.56 9.93 30.24
CA MET A 219 12.90 11.23 30.81
C MET A 219 14.00 11.09 31.88
N ARG A 220 14.97 12.01 31.87
CA ARG A 220 16.13 12.04 32.77
C ARG A 220 16.38 13.46 33.28
N ASN A 221 17.06 13.53 34.41
CA ASN A 221 17.52 14.80 34.96
C ASN A 221 18.70 15.35 34.16
N ARG A 222 19.06 16.62 34.37
CA ARG A 222 20.13 17.30 33.61
C ARG A 222 21.48 16.59 33.72
N ASP A 223 21.80 16.08 34.90
CA ASP A 223 23.00 15.30 35.22
C ASP A 223 22.90 13.81 34.82
N SER A 224 21.88 13.43 34.05
CA SER A 224 21.58 12.04 33.64
C SER A 224 21.11 11.10 34.76
N THR A 225 20.90 11.60 35.98
CA THR A 225 20.24 10.84 37.05
C THR A 225 18.74 10.69 36.79
N ASP A 226 18.06 9.87 37.61
CA ASP A 226 16.61 9.79 37.58
C ASP A 226 15.97 11.09 38.08
N LEU A 227 14.91 11.53 37.43
CA LEU A 227 14.09 12.63 37.94
C LEU A 227 13.38 12.21 39.24
N PRO A 228 13.14 13.15 40.18
CA PRO A 228 12.52 12.85 41.47
C PRO A 228 11.19 12.10 41.40
N SER A 229 10.37 12.37 40.38
CA SER A 229 9.08 11.72 40.15
C SER A 229 9.19 10.33 39.54
N ARG A 230 10.37 9.91 39.08
CA ARG A 230 10.63 8.66 38.35
C ARG A 230 9.59 8.45 37.23
N PRO A 231 9.54 9.37 36.26
CA PRO A 231 8.49 9.36 35.26
C PRO A 231 8.54 8.08 34.43
N LEU A 232 7.36 7.57 34.10
CA LEU A 232 7.22 6.41 33.23
C LEU A 232 7.63 6.77 31.79
N PRO A 233 8.15 5.81 31.01
CA PRO A 233 8.44 6.04 29.60
C PRO A 233 7.17 6.35 28.80
N ILE A 234 7.31 7.19 27.77
CA ILE A 234 6.24 7.57 26.85
C ILE A 234 6.43 6.84 25.53
N PHE A 235 5.43 6.08 25.09
CA PHE A 235 5.41 5.42 23.80
C PHE A 235 4.67 6.29 22.78
N ASP A 236 5.14 6.29 21.54
CA ASP A 236 4.54 7.04 20.42
C ASP A 236 3.37 6.30 19.76
N SER A 237 3.25 4.99 19.98
CA SER A 237 2.33 4.11 19.27
C SER A 237 2.06 2.81 20.02
N VAL A 238 0.89 2.21 19.78
CA VAL A 238 0.42 0.96 20.39
C VAL A 238 0.05 -0.12 19.35
N PRO A 239 0.01 -1.43 19.72
CA PRO A 239 -0.36 -2.49 18.80
C PRO A 239 -1.67 -2.16 18.08
N GLY A 240 -1.70 -2.32 16.76
CA GLY A 240 -2.85 -1.95 15.92
C GLY A 240 -2.73 -0.57 15.26
N GLU A 241 -1.67 0.20 15.49
CA GLU A 241 -1.37 1.43 14.75
C GLU A 241 -0.33 1.18 13.64
N LEU A 242 -0.39 1.91 12.53
CA LEU A 242 0.50 1.71 11.36
C LEU A 242 1.99 1.81 11.72
N LEU A 243 2.34 2.78 12.55
CA LEU A 243 3.72 3.00 12.97
C LEU A 243 4.13 2.13 14.14
N TYR A 244 3.24 1.27 14.67
CA TYR A 244 3.58 0.40 15.76
C TYR A 244 4.58 -0.67 15.32
N SER A 245 5.68 -0.70 16.03
CA SER A 245 6.66 -1.75 16.03
C SER A 245 7.01 -2.06 17.48
N PRO A 246 7.22 -3.35 17.82
CA PRO A 246 7.83 -3.68 19.09
C PRO A 246 9.31 -3.26 19.13
N VAL A 247 9.94 -2.98 17.98
CA VAL A 247 11.28 -2.39 17.93
C VAL A 247 11.19 -0.90 18.22
N ARG A 248 11.76 -0.48 19.35
CA ARG A 248 11.73 0.90 19.83
C ARG A 248 13.10 1.54 19.76
N GLN A 249 13.22 2.58 18.93
CA GLN A 249 14.32 3.53 19.02
C GLN A 249 14.15 4.37 20.29
N VAL A 250 15.19 4.42 21.10
CA VAL A 250 15.15 5.11 22.39
C VAL A 250 15.61 6.54 22.24
N PHE A 251 14.74 7.47 22.63
CA PHE A 251 15.08 8.86 22.85
C PHE A 251 15.15 9.15 24.35
N ARG A 252 16.11 9.99 24.75
CA ARG A 252 16.19 10.54 26.09
C ARG A 252 15.71 11.99 26.07
N ALA A 253 14.68 12.28 26.86
CA ALA A 253 14.27 13.64 27.16
C ALA A 253 15.00 14.10 28.42
N ILE A 254 16.03 14.94 28.25
CA ILE A 254 16.88 15.41 29.34
C ILE A 254 16.39 16.78 29.78
N ALA A 255 16.09 16.93 31.06
CA ALA A 255 15.66 18.20 31.62
C ALA A 255 16.77 19.26 31.46
N GLU A 256 16.39 20.47 31.03
CA GLU A 256 17.34 21.60 30.89
C GLU A 256 17.78 22.15 32.25
N ASN A 257 16.95 21.99 33.28
CA ASN A 257 17.23 22.40 34.65
C ASN A 257 17.32 21.18 35.58
N GLN A 258 18.20 21.27 36.58
CA GLN A 258 18.33 20.25 37.60
C GLN A 258 17.08 20.22 38.49
N ALA A 259 16.50 19.04 38.64
CA ALA A 259 15.38 18.80 39.56
C ALA A 259 15.84 17.96 40.75
N ASP A 260 15.92 18.57 41.93
CA ASP A 260 16.33 17.90 43.18
C ASP A 260 15.13 17.51 44.08
N SER A 261 13.91 17.92 43.71
CA SER A 261 12.69 17.62 44.47
C SER A 261 11.48 17.43 43.54
N LEU A 262 10.38 16.88 44.09
CA LEU A 262 9.12 16.74 43.34
C LEU A 262 8.46 18.09 42.96
N ASN A 263 8.86 19.20 43.57
CA ASN A 263 8.28 20.52 43.31
C ASN A 263 8.90 21.20 42.10
N ASN A 264 10.16 20.90 41.79
CA ASN A 264 10.88 21.42 40.61
C ASN A 264 11.06 20.36 39.51
N ASP A 265 10.37 19.22 39.60
CA ASP A 265 10.42 18.18 38.57
C ASP A 265 9.53 18.55 37.36
N PRO A 266 10.11 18.79 36.17
CA PRO A 266 9.38 19.18 34.98
C PRO A 266 8.54 18.06 34.35
N SER A 267 8.78 16.79 34.71
CA SER A 267 8.06 15.64 34.13
C SER A 267 6.74 15.31 34.81
N ARG A 268 6.43 15.99 35.92
CA ARG A 268 5.31 15.63 36.81
C ARG A 268 3.95 15.56 36.10
N GLN A 269 3.74 16.35 35.05
CA GLN A 269 2.50 16.41 34.26
C GLN A 269 2.57 15.72 32.90
N ILE A 270 3.74 15.22 32.47
CA ILE A 270 3.92 14.66 31.14
C ILE A 270 3.46 13.19 31.12
N ARG A 271 2.43 12.92 30.33
CA ARG A 271 1.74 11.63 30.20
C ARG A 271 1.43 11.27 28.73
N SER A 272 1.73 12.15 27.78
CA SER A 272 1.63 11.88 26.35
C SER A 272 2.86 12.39 25.58
N GLN A 273 3.00 11.92 24.33
CA GLN A 273 4.03 12.43 23.43
C GLN A 273 3.80 13.91 23.12
N GLU A 274 2.55 14.32 22.90
CA GLU A 274 2.18 15.72 22.65
C GLU A 274 2.63 16.64 23.80
N GLU A 275 2.37 16.26 25.05
CA GLU A 275 2.80 17.02 26.22
C GLU A 275 4.32 17.08 26.34
N LEU A 276 5.01 15.97 26.07
CA LEU A 276 6.46 15.93 26.07
C LEU A 276 7.04 16.86 25.00
N LEU A 277 6.52 16.80 23.78
CA LEU A 277 6.98 17.63 22.67
C LEU A 277 6.65 19.12 22.90
N ALA A 278 5.52 19.43 23.53
CA ALA A 278 5.22 20.79 23.97
C ALA A 278 6.25 21.30 24.99
N ALA A 279 6.65 20.46 25.96
CA ALA A 279 7.69 20.80 26.93
C ALA A 279 9.07 20.97 26.26
N VAL A 280 9.39 20.16 25.25
CA VAL A 280 10.61 20.32 24.44
C VAL A 280 10.59 21.65 23.68
N ASN A 281 9.48 21.99 23.03
CA ASN A 281 9.34 23.26 22.30
C ASN A 281 9.41 24.50 23.22
N GLN A 282 9.07 24.34 24.49
CA GLN A 282 9.21 25.36 25.52
C GLN A 282 10.63 25.44 26.12
N GLY A 283 11.56 24.57 25.69
CA GLY A 283 12.92 24.52 26.21
C GLY A 283 13.03 23.94 27.62
N ILE A 284 12.04 23.15 28.05
CA ILE A 284 12.06 22.46 29.36
C ILE A 284 12.89 21.17 29.28
N PHE A 285 12.81 20.48 28.15
CA PHE A 285 13.56 19.27 27.84
C PHE A 285 14.30 19.42 26.51
N ARG A 286 15.48 18.80 26.40
CA ARG A 286 16.12 18.46 25.11
C ARG A 286 15.95 16.99 24.80
N LEU A 287 15.73 16.69 23.53
CA LEU A 287 15.71 15.30 23.04
C LEU A 287 17.10 14.88 22.57
N GLU A 288 17.53 13.72 23.01
CA GLU A 288 18.77 13.06 22.60
C GLU A 288 18.42 11.69 21.99
N ASN A 289 18.82 11.48 20.73
CA ASN A 289 18.71 10.18 20.09
C ASN A 289 19.85 9.29 20.59
N THR A 290 19.53 8.20 21.28
CA THR A 290 20.55 7.29 21.82
C THR A 290 21.21 6.41 20.76
N GLN A 291 20.63 6.32 19.56
CA GLN A 291 20.95 5.33 18.53
C GLN A 291 20.69 3.87 18.96
N ASP A 292 20.23 3.65 20.19
CA ASP A 292 19.90 2.32 20.69
C ASP A 292 18.48 1.93 20.30
N ALA A 293 18.31 0.67 19.93
CA ALA A 293 17.01 0.05 19.69
C ALA A 293 16.79 -1.14 20.63
N PHE A 294 15.55 -1.32 21.09
CA PHE A 294 15.17 -2.40 21.99
C PHE A 294 13.89 -3.09 21.52
N ASN A 295 13.72 -4.36 21.89
CA ASN A 295 12.47 -5.08 21.69
C ASN A 295 11.56 -4.82 22.91
N TYR A 296 10.71 -3.81 22.82
CA TYR A 296 9.72 -3.44 23.84
C TYR A 296 8.29 -3.60 23.29
N PRO A 297 7.83 -4.86 23.13
CA PRO A 297 6.47 -5.12 22.70
C PRO A 297 5.50 -4.68 23.80
N ILE A 298 4.47 -3.94 23.39
CA ILE A 298 3.41 -3.52 24.29
C ILE A 298 2.47 -4.71 24.50
N HIS A 299 2.12 -4.95 25.76
CA HIS A 299 1.12 -5.95 26.14
C HIS A 299 -0.11 -5.22 26.68
N LEU A 300 -1.16 -5.21 25.86
CA LEU A 300 -2.47 -4.71 26.25
C LEU A 300 -3.16 -5.83 27.04
N GLN A 301 -3.45 -5.62 28.33
CA GLN A 301 -4.35 -6.52 29.05
C GLN A 301 -5.80 -6.15 28.73
N ASN A 302 -6.68 -7.15 28.79
CA ASN A 302 -8.13 -6.96 28.75
C ASN A 302 -8.55 -5.85 29.73
N GLY A 303 -9.20 -4.81 29.21
CA GLY A 303 -9.82 -3.77 30.04
C GLY A 303 -9.03 -2.47 30.25
N VAL A 304 -7.96 -2.18 29.49
CA VAL A 304 -7.49 -0.78 29.39
C VAL A 304 -8.57 0.01 28.62
N SER A 305 -9.51 0.58 29.37
CA SER A 305 -10.62 1.37 28.82
C SER A 305 -10.07 2.51 27.95
N GLY A 306 -10.32 2.47 26.64
CA GLY A 306 -9.90 3.51 25.68
C GLY A 306 -8.93 3.08 24.58
N LEU A 307 -8.38 1.86 24.61
CA LEU A 307 -7.56 1.30 23.51
C LEU A 307 -8.33 0.20 22.77
N GLU A 308 -9.42 0.57 22.11
CA GLU A 308 -10.14 -0.34 21.22
C GLU A 308 -9.41 -0.43 19.88
N THR A 309 -9.02 -1.65 19.50
CA THR A 309 -8.48 -1.95 18.18
C THR A 309 -9.55 -2.53 17.28
N TYR A 310 -9.55 -2.10 16.02
CA TYR A 310 -10.51 -2.53 15.02
C TYR A 310 -9.79 -3.11 13.81
N GLY A 311 -10.13 -4.35 13.47
CA GLY A 311 -9.64 -5.04 12.31
C GLY A 311 -10.48 -4.72 11.08
N LEU A 312 -9.82 -4.33 10.00
CA LEU A 312 -10.38 -4.15 8.67
C LEU A 312 -10.40 -5.48 7.94
N VAL A 313 -11.58 -5.89 7.50
CA VAL A 313 -11.81 -7.11 6.74
C VAL A 313 -12.28 -6.76 5.35
N LEU A 314 -11.69 -7.41 4.35
CA LEU A 314 -12.17 -7.36 2.97
C LEU A 314 -13.38 -8.30 2.87
N ASN A 315 -14.59 -7.77 2.89
CA ASN A 315 -15.78 -8.62 2.92
C ASN A 315 -16.08 -9.19 1.52
N SER A 316 -16.16 -8.33 0.50
CA SER A 316 -16.30 -8.79 -0.89
C SER A 316 -15.83 -7.74 -1.89
N ALA A 317 -15.44 -8.19 -3.09
CA ALA A 317 -15.11 -7.34 -4.22
C ALA A 317 -15.87 -7.80 -5.46
N ARG A 318 -16.23 -6.87 -6.33
CA ARG A 318 -16.96 -7.16 -7.57
C ARG A 318 -16.45 -6.33 -8.72
N ASP A 319 -16.46 -6.94 -9.92
CA ASP A 319 -16.29 -6.27 -11.21
C ASP A 319 -15.01 -5.41 -11.34
N PHE A 320 -13.95 -5.73 -10.60
CA PHE A 320 -12.65 -5.08 -10.78
C PHE A 320 -11.99 -5.53 -12.08
N GLN A 321 -11.32 -4.60 -12.74
CA GLN A 321 -10.53 -4.92 -13.92
C GLN A 321 -9.16 -5.46 -13.55
N THR A 322 -8.63 -6.35 -14.39
CA THR A 322 -7.21 -6.72 -14.28
C THR A 322 -6.36 -5.62 -14.87
N LEU A 323 -5.50 -5.03 -14.05
CA LEU A 323 -4.56 -4.01 -14.46
C LEU A 323 -3.27 -4.64 -15.04
N PRO A 324 -2.50 -3.87 -15.85
CA PRO A 324 -1.13 -4.21 -16.21
C PRO A 324 -0.23 -4.48 -15.00
N ALA A 325 0.93 -5.12 -15.23
CA ALA A 325 1.81 -5.56 -14.14
C ALA A 325 2.42 -4.39 -13.36
N ASP A 326 2.65 -3.28 -14.02
CA ASP A 326 3.14 -2.00 -13.50
C ASP A 326 2.08 -1.19 -12.77
N ASN A 327 0.81 -1.61 -12.78
CA ASN A 327 -0.27 -0.93 -12.06
C ASN A 327 -0.86 -1.81 -10.94
N PHE A 328 -1.44 -1.16 -9.93
CA PHE A 328 -2.16 -1.80 -8.84
C PHE A 328 -3.21 -0.86 -8.24
N TYR A 329 -4.11 -1.41 -7.44
CA TYR A 329 -5.09 -0.65 -6.68
C TYR A 329 -4.55 -0.31 -5.29
N VAL A 330 -4.92 0.86 -4.79
CA VAL A 330 -4.55 1.28 -3.43
C VAL A 330 -5.79 1.75 -2.69
N LEU A 331 -6.03 1.15 -1.53
CA LEU A 331 -7.03 1.59 -0.55
C LEU A 331 -6.39 2.60 0.39
N TRP A 332 -7.02 3.77 0.50
CA TRP A 332 -6.60 4.88 1.35
C TRP A 332 -7.67 5.23 2.37
N GLY A 333 -7.23 5.67 3.54
CA GLY A 333 -8.05 6.45 4.48
C GLY A 333 -7.63 7.92 4.39
N ILE A 334 -8.59 8.81 4.21
CA ILE A 334 -8.36 10.26 4.19
C ILE A 334 -8.89 10.83 5.50
N ASP A 335 -8.06 11.52 6.26
CA ASP A 335 -8.44 12.07 7.55
C ASP A 335 -9.24 13.38 7.44
N GLN A 336 -9.63 13.94 8.59
CA GLN A 336 -10.35 15.22 8.69
C GLN A 336 -9.52 16.43 8.22
N LEU A 337 -8.19 16.32 8.18
CA LEU A 337 -7.26 17.32 7.67
C LEU A 337 -6.93 17.13 6.18
N ASN A 338 -7.58 16.17 5.51
CA ASN A 338 -7.32 15.71 4.14
C ASN A 338 -5.92 15.10 3.94
N GLN A 339 -5.30 14.58 4.98
CA GLN A 339 -4.08 13.81 4.88
C GLN A 339 -4.41 12.37 4.50
N PRO A 340 -3.79 11.81 3.44
CA PRO A 340 -4.00 10.44 3.05
C PRO A 340 -3.17 9.48 3.90
N ARG A 341 -3.74 8.29 4.12
CA ARG A 341 -3.08 7.15 4.71
C ARG A 341 -3.28 5.93 3.83
N GLN A 342 -2.19 5.36 3.33
CA GLN A 342 -2.23 4.10 2.60
C GLN A 342 -2.58 2.95 3.56
N ILE A 343 -3.64 2.19 3.26
CA ILE A 343 -4.10 1.06 4.08
C ILE A 343 -3.67 -0.27 3.45
N LEU A 344 -3.93 -0.43 2.15
CA LEU A 344 -3.69 -1.69 1.45
C LEU A 344 -3.40 -1.46 -0.02
N ARG A 345 -2.33 -2.09 -0.53
CA ARG A 345 -2.09 -2.23 -1.97
C ARG A 345 -2.51 -3.63 -2.41
N PHE A 346 -3.24 -3.71 -3.51
CA PHE A 346 -3.78 -4.97 -3.98
C PHE A 346 -3.93 -5.00 -5.50
N ARG A 347 -4.01 -6.20 -6.04
CA ARG A 347 -4.42 -6.49 -7.41
C ARG A 347 -5.80 -7.12 -7.39
N ALA A 348 -6.48 -7.10 -8.53
CA ALA A 348 -7.78 -7.74 -8.65
C ALA A 348 -7.96 -8.43 -10.01
N GLU A 349 -8.71 -9.53 -9.99
CA GLU A 349 -9.13 -10.32 -11.14
C GLU A 349 -10.63 -10.57 -11.03
N GLY A 350 -11.43 -9.63 -11.54
CA GLY A 350 -12.89 -9.64 -11.38
C GLY A 350 -13.30 -9.48 -9.93
N ASN A 351 -13.70 -10.59 -9.30
CA ASN A 351 -14.18 -10.60 -7.91
C ASN A 351 -13.10 -11.06 -6.92
N ARG A 352 -11.93 -11.48 -7.41
CA ARG A 352 -10.84 -11.99 -6.58
C ARG A 352 -9.83 -10.89 -6.31
N LEU A 353 -9.57 -10.62 -5.04
CA LEU A 353 -8.50 -9.74 -4.60
C LEU A 353 -7.20 -10.52 -4.37
N LEU A 354 -6.09 -9.90 -4.71
CA LEU A 354 -4.76 -10.49 -4.67
C LEU A 354 -3.79 -9.49 -4.05
N ASP A 355 -2.73 -9.96 -3.41
CA ASP A 355 -1.60 -9.09 -3.06
C ASP A 355 -0.78 -8.73 -4.31
N LEU A 356 0.28 -7.95 -4.14
CA LEU A 356 1.14 -7.53 -5.26
C LEU A 356 1.91 -8.71 -5.90
N ASN A 357 2.14 -9.78 -5.14
CA ASN A 357 2.77 -11.04 -5.55
C ASN A 357 1.76 -12.04 -6.15
N ARG A 358 0.50 -11.64 -6.36
CA ARG A 358 -0.61 -12.44 -6.91
C ARG A 358 -1.09 -13.58 -6.00
N THR A 359 -0.79 -13.52 -4.71
CA THR A 359 -1.38 -14.43 -3.71
C THR A 359 -2.79 -13.95 -3.36
N PRO A 360 -3.79 -14.84 -3.28
CA PRO A 360 -5.14 -14.46 -2.90
C PRO A 360 -5.18 -13.77 -1.53
N LEU A 361 -5.82 -12.60 -1.47
CA LEU A 361 -6.13 -11.95 -0.20
C LEU A 361 -7.34 -12.64 0.44
N PRO A 362 -7.37 -12.78 1.78
CA PRO A 362 -8.50 -13.36 2.47
C PRO A 362 -9.72 -12.45 2.32
N THR A 363 -10.83 -12.99 1.81
CA THR A 363 -12.09 -12.25 1.64
C THR A 363 -13.27 -12.99 2.25
N GLY A 364 -14.24 -12.25 2.78
CA GLY A 364 -15.49 -12.76 3.34
C GLY A 364 -15.76 -12.22 4.75
N PRO A 365 -16.99 -12.37 5.26
CA PRO A 365 -17.36 -11.84 6.59
C PRO A 365 -16.54 -12.42 7.75
N GLN A 366 -15.98 -13.61 7.55
CA GLN A 366 -15.19 -14.36 8.53
C GLN A 366 -13.69 -14.35 8.22
N ALA A 367 -13.25 -13.62 7.18
CA ALA A 367 -11.84 -13.52 6.85
C ALA A 367 -11.05 -12.84 7.99
N PRO A 368 -9.76 -13.16 8.17
CA PRO A 368 -8.89 -12.39 9.06
C PRO A 368 -8.77 -10.94 8.61
N SER A 369 -8.50 -10.07 9.57
CA SER A 369 -8.29 -8.65 9.31
C SER A 369 -7.00 -8.43 8.51
N VAL A 370 -7.08 -7.63 7.45
CA VAL A 370 -5.94 -7.28 6.58
C VAL A 370 -5.16 -6.08 7.11
N PHE A 371 -5.79 -5.31 7.99
CA PHE A 371 -5.21 -4.12 8.59
C PHE A 371 -5.91 -3.85 9.93
N ASN A 372 -5.21 -3.32 10.94
CA ASN A 372 -5.80 -2.96 12.22
C ASN A 372 -5.69 -1.46 12.44
N PHE A 373 -6.65 -0.89 13.16
CA PHE A 373 -6.72 0.52 13.49
C PHE A 373 -6.95 0.71 14.99
N SER A 374 -6.41 1.77 15.58
CA SER A 374 -6.88 2.24 16.88
C SER A 374 -8.18 3.04 16.72
N ARG A 375 -9.00 3.11 17.77
CA ARG A 375 -10.22 3.92 17.79
C ARG A 375 -9.96 5.39 17.42
N ALA A 376 -8.92 5.98 18.00
CA ALA A 376 -8.56 7.38 17.76
C ALA A 376 -8.22 7.63 16.29
N GLU A 377 -7.55 6.67 15.66
CA GLU A 377 -7.23 6.76 14.25
C GLU A 377 -8.47 6.63 13.36
N LEU A 378 -9.34 5.67 13.65
CA LEU A 378 -10.62 5.53 12.96
C LEU A 378 -11.46 6.81 13.05
N ASP A 379 -11.55 7.41 14.23
CA ASP A 379 -12.30 8.65 14.45
C ASP A 379 -11.69 9.85 13.69
N SER A 380 -10.42 9.75 13.26
CA SER A 380 -9.79 10.75 12.38
C SER A 380 -10.20 10.64 10.92
N PHE A 381 -10.68 9.48 10.45
CA PHE A 381 -11.02 9.30 9.04
C PHE A 381 -12.30 10.04 8.62
N ARG A 382 -12.26 10.59 7.41
CA ARG A 382 -13.37 11.27 6.74
C ARG A 382 -13.87 10.48 5.53
N PHE A 383 -12.96 9.89 4.74
CA PHE A 383 -13.30 9.08 3.57
C PHE A 383 -12.39 7.86 3.46
N LEU A 384 -12.91 6.82 2.81
CA LEU A 384 -12.08 5.78 2.21
C LEU A 384 -12.09 5.95 0.69
N LEU A 385 -10.93 5.75 0.06
CA LEU A 385 -10.76 5.87 -1.39
C LEU A 385 -10.03 4.65 -1.93
N VAL A 386 -10.39 4.22 -3.13
CA VAL A 386 -9.54 3.34 -3.94
C VAL A 386 -9.07 4.10 -5.16
N THR A 387 -7.75 4.13 -5.38
CA THR A 387 -7.13 4.67 -6.59
C THR A 387 -6.41 3.60 -7.40
N ILE A 388 -6.05 3.94 -8.62
CA ILE A 388 -5.13 3.17 -9.47
C ILE A 388 -3.78 3.88 -9.36
N GLU A 389 -2.71 3.14 -9.07
CA GLU A 389 -1.35 3.67 -8.96
C GLU A 389 -0.37 2.81 -9.77
N SER A 390 0.81 3.35 -10.09
CA SER A 390 1.91 2.62 -10.74
C SER A 390 3.19 2.55 -9.91
N GLU A 391 3.26 3.35 -8.84
CA GLU A 391 4.42 3.46 -7.97
C GLU A 391 3.96 3.53 -6.51
N ASP A 392 4.88 3.24 -5.59
CA ASP A 392 4.61 3.40 -4.16
C ASP A 392 4.71 4.88 -3.79
N VAL A 393 3.57 5.55 -3.77
CA VAL A 393 3.46 6.99 -3.54
C VAL A 393 2.96 7.26 -2.12
N PRO A 394 3.39 8.35 -1.46
CA PRO A 394 2.94 8.69 -0.11
C PRO A 394 1.51 9.27 -0.10
N GLU A 395 1.02 9.72 -1.25
CA GLU A 395 -0.29 10.33 -1.43
C GLU A 395 -0.95 9.81 -2.72
N PRO A 396 -2.29 9.77 -2.81
CA PRO A 396 -2.97 9.30 -4.02
C PRO A 396 -2.62 10.19 -5.22
N THR A 397 -1.97 9.62 -6.24
CA THR A 397 -1.69 10.30 -7.51
C THR A 397 -2.68 9.90 -8.60
N GLY A 398 -3.40 8.80 -8.35
CA GLY A 398 -4.38 8.16 -9.20
C GLY A 398 -5.73 8.83 -9.33
N SER A 399 -6.44 8.42 -10.39
CA SER A 399 -7.89 8.60 -10.50
C SER A 399 -8.59 7.91 -9.34
N THR A 400 -9.46 8.64 -8.62
CA THR A 400 -10.39 8.01 -7.67
C THR A 400 -11.30 7.05 -8.42
N LEU A 401 -11.14 5.76 -8.13
CA LEU A 401 -11.98 4.69 -8.66
C LEU A 401 -13.20 4.49 -7.78
N LEU A 402 -12.98 4.21 -6.49
CA LEU A 402 -14.05 4.00 -5.52
C LEU A 402 -13.93 5.01 -4.39
N GLN A 403 -15.06 5.36 -3.79
CA GLN A 403 -15.12 6.21 -2.63
C GLN A 403 -16.27 5.80 -1.71
N ALA A 404 -16.06 5.98 -0.41
CA ALA A 404 -17.12 6.03 0.59
C ALA A 404 -16.81 7.07 1.66
N ARG A 405 -17.84 7.68 2.22
CA ARG A 405 -17.69 8.48 3.43
C ARG A 405 -17.45 7.54 4.61
N TYR A 406 -16.53 7.93 5.48
CA TYR A 406 -16.30 7.19 6.71
C TYR A 406 -17.43 7.49 7.69
N GLU A 407 -18.34 6.52 7.84
CA GLU A 407 -19.47 6.58 8.79
C GLU A 407 -19.59 5.25 9.57
N PHE A 408 -18.59 4.36 9.48
CA PHE A 408 -18.72 2.95 9.84
C PHE A 408 -19.12 2.72 11.29
N ARG A 409 -20.18 1.95 11.47
CA ARG A 409 -20.41 1.16 12.69
C ARG A 409 -20.20 -0.34 12.49
N ASP A 410 -20.33 -0.86 11.25
CA ASP A 410 -20.14 -2.29 10.93
C ASP A 410 -19.53 -2.53 9.52
N THR A 411 -20.24 -2.16 8.45
CA THR A 411 -19.81 -2.38 7.05
C THR A 411 -19.94 -1.12 6.21
N THR A 412 -19.21 -1.02 5.10
CA THR A 412 -19.39 0.04 4.09
C THR A 412 -18.98 -0.47 2.73
N THR A 413 -19.75 -0.04 1.75
CA THR A 413 -19.50 -0.27 0.34
C THR A 413 -18.84 0.96 -0.25
N LEU A 414 -17.66 0.78 -0.83
CA LEU A 414 -17.01 1.76 -1.67
C LEU A 414 -17.51 1.53 -3.10
N SER A 415 -18.03 2.58 -3.72
CA SER A 415 -18.61 2.56 -5.07
C SER A 415 -18.00 3.65 -5.93
N VAL A 416 -18.15 3.55 -7.25
CA VAL A 416 -17.67 4.56 -8.19
C VAL A 416 -18.47 5.86 -8.02
N PRO A 417 -17.83 6.99 -7.65
CA PRO A 417 -18.54 8.21 -7.22
C PRO A 417 -19.35 8.89 -8.33
N PHE A 418 -19.04 8.59 -9.60
CA PHE A 418 -19.70 9.13 -10.79
C PHE A 418 -20.54 8.07 -11.54
N ALA A 419 -20.82 6.92 -10.92
CA ALA A 419 -21.53 5.82 -11.58
C ALA A 419 -22.86 6.26 -12.21
N SER A 420 -23.64 7.08 -11.49
CA SER A 420 -24.95 7.57 -11.93
C SER A 420 -24.91 8.35 -13.24
N THR A 421 -23.81 9.07 -13.52
CA THR A 421 -23.61 9.82 -14.77
C THR A 421 -23.60 8.91 -16.00
N TYR A 422 -23.21 7.65 -15.84
CA TYR A 422 -22.99 6.70 -16.94
C TYR A 422 -23.91 5.46 -16.87
N GLN A 423 -25.02 5.54 -16.14
CA GLN A 423 -26.01 4.45 -16.09
C GLN A 423 -26.86 4.38 -17.36
N ILE A 424 -27.14 5.52 -17.98
CA ILE A 424 -27.92 5.64 -19.21
C ILE A 424 -27.29 6.74 -20.06
N LEU A 425 -26.82 6.38 -21.25
CA LEU A 425 -26.37 7.35 -22.26
C LEU A 425 -27.26 7.27 -23.50
N GLN A 426 -27.38 8.39 -24.21
CA GLN A 426 -28.01 8.41 -25.52
C GLN A 426 -27.10 7.71 -26.54
N GLN A 427 -27.70 7.12 -27.57
CA GLN A 427 -26.96 6.56 -28.70
C GLN A 427 -26.09 7.63 -29.35
N GLY A 428 -24.84 7.28 -29.63
CA GLY A 428 -23.92 8.11 -30.41
C GLY A 428 -23.78 7.59 -31.85
N PHE A 429 -22.86 8.22 -32.57
CA PHE A 429 -22.49 7.85 -33.94
C PHE A 429 -20.98 7.90 -34.12
N PHE A 430 -20.49 7.06 -35.02
CA PHE A 430 -19.16 7.14 -35.59
C PHE A 430 -19.24 7.08 -37.12
N MET A 431 -18.15 7.40 -37.79
CA MET A 431 -18.06 7.30 -39.24
C MET A 431 -16.69 6.76 -39.63
N LEU A 432 -16.66 5.87 -40.62
CA LEU A 432 -15.41 5.50 -41.27
C LEU A 432 -15.04 6.58 -42.29
N ALA A 433 -13.97 7.31 -42.01
CA ALA A 433 -13.46 8.39 -42.83
C ALA A 433 -11.96 8.53 -42.59
N ALA A 434 -11.20 8.91 -43.63
CA ALA A 434 -9.76 9.13 -43.53
C ALA A 434 -9.36 10.47 -44.17
N PRO A 435 -9.75 11.62 -43.57
CA PRO A 435 -9.57 12.92 -44.20
C PRO A 435 -8.10 13.31 -44.41
N SER A 436 -7.17 12.72 -43.63
CA SER A 436 -5.73 12.95 -43.81
C SER A 436 -5.14 12.18 -45.00
N SER A 437 -5.89 11.24 -45.60
CA SER A 437 -5.45 10.43 -46.74
C SER A 437 -5.37 11.23 -48.04
N SER A 438 -4.30 11.04 -48.80
CA SER A 438 -4.15 11.57 -50.16
C SER A 438 -4.84 10.70 -51.23
N GLN A 439 -5.20 9.46 -50.89
CA GLN A 439 -5.73 8.43 -51.79
C GLN A 439 -7.17 8.03 -51.47
N SER A 440 -7.88 8.81 -50.64
CA SER A 440 -9.27 8.56 -50.25
C SER A 440 -9.50 7.19 -49.59
N GLN A 441 -8.58 6.77 -48.72
CA GLN A 441 -8.64 5.48 -48.01
C GLN A 441 -9.63 5.51 -46.83
N HIS A 442 -10.89 5.83 -47.09
CA HIS A 442 -11.89 6.11 -46.05
C HIS A 442 -12.15 4.95 -45.07
N SER A 443 -11.90 3.71 -45.48
CA SER A 443 -11.98 2.53 -44.60
C SER A 443 -10.84 2.40 -43.59
N SER A 444 -9.86 3.31 -43.62
CA SER A 444 -8.68 3.30 -42.77
C SER A 444 -8.72 4.29 -41.62
N GLY A 445 -9.77 5.07 -41.46
CA GLY A 445 -9.92 5.96 -40.32
C GLY A 445 -11.30 5.86 -39.68
N LEU A 446 -11.36 6.27 -38.42
CA LEU A 446 -12.56 6.24 -37.60
C LEU A 446 -12.66 7.54 -36.81
N TRP A 447 -13.80 8.22 -36.96
CA TRP A 447 -14.05 9.51 -36.32
C TRP A 447 -15.41 9.52 -35.64
N PHE A 448 -15.48 10.14 -34.46
CA PHE A 448 -16.70 10.26 -33.68
C PHE A 448 -17.50 11.50 -34.09
N ILE A 449 -17.94 11.49 -35.34
CA ILE A 449 -18.67 12.56 -36.02
C ILE A 449 -20.02 12.04 -36.54
N GLN A 450 -20.92 12.96 -36.81
CA GLN A 450 -22.14 12.68 -37.57
C GLN A 450 -22.40 13.78 -38.59
N ARG A 451 -23.01 13.38 -39.70
CA ARG A 451 -23.58 14.30 -40.69
C ARG A 451 -25.10 14.36 -40.53
N THR A 452 -25.69 15.53 -40.76
CA THR A 452 -27.15 15.71 -40.66
C THR A 452 -27.80 15.96 -42.03
N ASP A 453 -27.03 15.93 -43.11
CA ASP A 453 -27.51 16.06 -44.48
C ASP A 453 -27.82 14.69 -45.09
N ASN A 454 -28.98 14.56 -45.75
CA ASN A 454 -29.43 13.33 -46.40
C ASN A 454 -28.76 13.11 -47.79
N GLN A 455 -27.52 13.55 -47.98
CA GLN A 455 -26.81 13.49 -49.27
C GLN A 455 -26.22 12.08 -49.52
N LEU A 456 -26.23 11.66 -50.80
CA LEU A 456 -25.82 10.33 -51.27
C LEU A 456 -24.33 10.00 -50.98
N GLU A 457 -24.09 8.69 -50.88
CA GLU A 457 -22.88 7.98 -50.40
C GLU A 457 -21.54 8.30 -51.11
N THR A 458 -21.54 9.15 -52.14
CA THR A 458 -20.41 9.35 -53.06
C THR A 458 -19.82 10.77 -53.07
N GLN A 459 -20.41 11.71 -52.32
CA GLN A 459 -19.91 13.09 -52.23
C GLN A 459 -18.87 13.24 -51.10
N PRO A 460 -17.84 14.10 -51.25
CA PRO A 460 -16.91 14.41 -50.18
C PRO A 460 -17.66 14.93 -48.95
N LEU A 461 -17.17 14.60 -47.75
CA LEU A 461 -17.85 14.98 -46.51
C LEU A 461 -18.04 16.51 -46.43
N PRO A 462 -19.23 16.98 -46.03
CA PRO A 462 -19.51 18.41 -45.92
C PRO A 462 -18.60 19.04 -44.85
N GLN A 463 -18.29 20.34 -45.00
CA GLN A 463 -17.57 21.08 -43.94
C GLN A 463 -18.38 21.19 -42.64
N ASN A 464 -19.70 20.95 -42.69
CA ASN A 464 -20.60 21.02 -41.55
C ASN A 464 -20.79 19.63 -40.92
N LEU A 465 -19.78 19.18 -40.18
CA LEU A 465 -19.86 17.99 -39.32
C LEU A 465 -20.29 18.38 -37.90
N PHE A 466 -20.97 17.48 -37.21
CA PHE A 466 -21.35 17.62 -35.80
C PHE A 466 -20.70 16.52 -34.96
N PRO A 467 -20.53 16.73 -33.64
CA PRO A 467 -20.10 15.67 -32.73
C PRO A 467 -21.01 14.45 -32.84
N GLY A 468 -20.42 13.27 -33.00
CA GLY A 468 -21.15 12.01 -33.02
C GLY A 468 -21.49 11.48 -31.62
N LEU A 469 -20.80 11.95 -30.58
CA LEU A 469 -21.00 11.51 -29.20
C LEU A 469 -21.93 12.46 -28.43
N ILE A 470 -22.63 11.92 -27.44
CA ILE A 470 -23.42 12.70 -26.47
C ILE A 470 -22.89 12.37 -25.07
N LEU A 471 -21.87 13.11 -24.65
CA LEU A 471 -21.16 12.92 -23.38
C LEU A 471 -21.00 14.26 -22.64
N SER A 472 -21.07 14.22 -21.32
CA SER A 472 -20.65 15.33 -20.46
C SER A 472 -19.13 15.41 -20.39
N LEU A 473 -18.59 16.49 -19.78
CA LEU A 473 -17.18 16.49 -19.38
C LEU A 473 -16.87 15.28 -18.48
N PRO A 474 -15.68 14.66 -18.61
CA PRO A 474 -15.31 13.53 -17.79
C PRO A 474 -15.08 13.97 -16.33
N PRO A 475 -15.33 13.09 -15.35
CA PRO A 475 -15.00 13.33 -13.94
C PRO A 475 -13.53 13.71 -13.73
N ARG A 476 -13.24 14.37 -12.61
CA ARG A 476 -11.86 14.74 -12.26
C ARG A 476 -10.96 13.49 -12.19
N GLY A 477 -9.78 13.57 -12.79
CA GLY A 477 -8.84 12.44 -12.89
C GLY A 477 -9.20 11.42 -13.95
N TRP A 478 -10.25 11.65 -14.75
CA TRP A 478 -10.65 10.77 -15.84
C TRP A 478 -10.65 11.52 -17.18
N VAL A 479 -10.48 10.77 -18.26
CA VAL A 479 -10.47 11.24 -19.65
C VAL A 479 -11.20 10.24 -20.55
N TYR A 480 -11.77 10.67 -21.67
CA TYR A 480 -12.31 9.72 -22.64
C TYR A 480 -11.21 9.24 -23.59
N ASN A 481 -11.38 8.04 -24.15
CA ASN A 481 -10.56 7.56 -25.25
C ASN A 481 -11.42 6.75 -26.22
N GLY A 482 -11.12 6.86 -27.50
CA GLY A 482 -11.67 5.96 -28.51
C GLY A 482 -10.73 4.79 -28.77
N TRP A 483 -11.30 3.65 -29.15
CA TRP A 483 -10.58 2.42 -29.35
C TRP A 483 -11.14 1.62 -30.51
N VAL A 484 -10.26 0.92 -31.22
CA VAL A 484 -10.61 -0.09 -32.21
C VAL A 484 -9.98 -1.43 -31.82
N LEU A 485 -10.81 -2.46 -31.64
CA LEU A 485 -10.34 -3.83 -31.53
C LEU A 485 -9.98 -4.33 -32.94
N VAL A 486 -8.68 -4.54 -33.19
CA VAL A 486 -8.17 -4.94 -34.51
C VAL A 486 -7.82 -6.42 -34.58
N ASP A 487 -7.65 -7.08 -33.43
CA ASP A 487 -7.46 -8.52 -33.34
C ASP A 487 -8.11 -9.05 -32.06
N ARG A 488 -9.27 -9.69 -32.23
CA ARG A 488 -10.05 -10.27 -31.12
C ARG A 488 -9.36 -11.47 -30.47
N ARG A 489 -8.55 -12.24 -31.22
CA ARG A 489 -7.89 -13.45 -30.70
C ARG A 489 -6.77 -13.08 -29.72
N ASN A 490 -6.04 -12.02 -30.03
CA ASN A 490 -4.95 -11.51 -29.18
C ASN A 490 -5.37 -10.32 -28.30
N ASN A 491 -6.67 -9.97 -28.30
CA ASN A 491 -7.22 -8.82 -27.58
C ASN A 491 -6.44 -7.52 -27.84
N ARG A 492 -6.11 -7.26 -29.11
CA ARG A 492 -5.30 -6.11 -29.52
C ARG A 492 -6.18 -4.91 -29.84
N TRP A 493 -6.00 -3.85 -29.06
CA TRP A 493 -6.69 -2.58 -29.22
C TRP A 493 -5.75 -1.51 -29.77
N LEU A 494 -6.27 -0.65 -30.65
CA LEU A 494 -5.61 0.58 -31.08
C LEU A 494 -6.39 1.78 -30.53
N PRO A 495 -5.76 2.73 -29.85
CA PRO A 495 -6.42 3.97 -29.45
C PRO A 495 -6.66 4.85 -30.68
N THR A 496 -7.72 5.63 -30.67
CA THR A 496 -7.94 6.73 -31.62
C THR A 496 -7.50 8.07 -31.05
N GLY A 497 -7.28 8.18 -29.73
CA GLY A 497 -6.88 9.43 -29.09
C GLY A 497 -7.72 9.75 -27.86
N ARG A 498 -7.06 10.36 -26.85
CA ARG A 498 -7.69 10.80 -25.60
C ARG A 498 -8.33 12.17 -25.76
N PHE A 499 -9.52 12.38 -25.21
CA PHE A 499 -10.21 13.66 -25.33
C PHE A 499 -11.06 13.98 -24.10
N ARG A 500 -11.25 15.28 -23.85
CA ARG A 500 -12.16 15.80 -22.82
C ARG A 500 -13.43 16.39 -23.39
N ALA A 501 -13.36 16.97 -24.58
CA ALA A 501 -14.48 17.56 -25.29
C ALA A 501 -14.79 16.74 -26.56
N ILE A 502 -16.08 16.53 -26.82
CA ILE A 502 -16.56 15.78 -27.98
C ILE A 502 -16.47 16.56 -29.31
N ASN A 503 -16.20 17.86 -29.23
CA ASN A 503 -16.21 18.82 -30.33
C ASN A 503 -14.84 19.51 -30.50
N SER A 504 -13.77 18.86 -30.07
CA SER A 504 -12.40 19.31 -30.23
C SER A 504 -11.52 18.14 -30.68
N LEU A 505 -10.31 18.45 -31.15
CA LEU A 505 -9.27 17.46 -31.35
C LEU A 505 -8.99 16.69 -30.05
N ASP A 506 -8.60 15.44 -30.20
CA ASP A 506 -7.99 14.63 -29.14
C ASP A 506 -6.50 14.96 -28.96
N ASP A 507 -5.89 14.36 -27.94
CA ASP A 507 -4.56 14.68 -27.45
C ASP A 507 -3.42 14.13 -28.36
N SER A 508 -3.71 13.18 -29.27
CA SER A 508 -2.67 12.50 -30.05
C SER A 508 -3.20 11.81 -31.29
N ASN A 509 -2.52 12.05 -32.41
CA ASN A 509 -2.87 11.56 -33.75
C ASN A 509 -1.63 11.03 -34.52
N PRO A 510 -0.92 10.00 -33.99
CA PRO A 510 0.36 9.56 -34.53
C PRO A 510 0.30 8.86 -35.90
N HIS A 511 -0.90 8.46 -36.35
CA HIS A 511 -1.07 7.63 -37.54
C HIS A 511 -1.54 8.37 -38.78
N LEU A 512 -1.92 9.64 -38.64
CA LEU A 512 -2.34 10.51 -39.75
C LEU A 512 -1.28 10.62 -40.85
N GLU A 513 -1.75 10.81 -42.08
CA GLU A 513 -0.88 11.12 -43.22
C GLU A 513 -0.63 12.63 -43.37
N ASN A 514 -1.67 13.44 -43.35
CA ASN A 514 -1.61 14.90 -43.39
C ASN A 514 -2.46 15.53 -42.27
N THR A 515 -1.79 16.01 -41.23
CA THR A 515 -2.44 16.58 -40.04
C THR A 515 -3.28 17.82 -40.33
N GLN A 516 -2.98 18.59 -41.39
CA GLN A 516 -3.75 19.79 -41.74
C GLN A 516 -5.13 19.47 -42.32
N ARG A 517 -5.36 18.23 -42.72
CA ARG A 517 -6.65 17.78 -43.27
C ARG A 517 -7.51 17.04 -42.24
N ALA A 518 -6.99 16.75 -41.04
CA ALA A 518 -7.72 16.06 -40.00
C ALA A 518 -8.99 16.84 -39.57
N TYR A 519 -10.00 16.12 -39.09
CA TYR A 519 -11.18 16.75 -38.53
C TYR A 519 -10.91 17.32 -37.14
N ALA A 520 -11.57 18.42 -36.78
CA ALA A 520 -11.48 19.03 -35.46
C ALA A 520 -12.35 18.33 -34.40
N PHE A 521 -12.37 17.00 -34.43
CA PHE A 521 -13.17 16.13 -33.56
C PHE A 521 -12.31 14.93 -33.12
N PRO A 522 -12.70 14.15 -32.11
CA PRO A 522 -11.95 12.96 -31.74
C PRO A 522 -12.01 11.86 -32.82
N GLY A 523 -10.88 11.24 -33.12
CA GLY A 523 -10.76 10.20 -34.14
C GLY A 523 -9.32 10.04 -34.66
N GLU A 524 -9.07 9.00 -35.47
CA GLU A 524 -7.74 8.71 -36.01
C GLU A 524 -7.82 8.11 -37.41
N ASP A 525 -6.80 8.37 -38.22
CA ASP A 525 -6.56 7.71 -39.50
C ASP A 525 -5.37 6.75 -39.38
N PHE A 526 -5.63 5.44 -39.46
CA PHE A 526 -4.62 4.39 -39.38
C PHE A 526 -3.88 4.22 -40.72
N LEU A 527 -3.15 5.26 -41.14
CA LEU A 527 -2.49 5.33 -42.46
C LEU A 527 -0.97 5.13 -42.38
N ARG A 528 -0.32 5.61 -41.32
CA ARG A 528 1.15 5.60 -41.16
C ARG A 528 1.58 5.07 -39.79
N ASN A 529 2.86 4.72 -39.68
CA ASN A 529 3.49 4.30 -38.43
C ASN A 529 2.77 3.11 -37.76
N ALA A 530 2.42 2.09 -38.54
CA ALA A 530 1.74 0.91 -38.03
C ALA A 530 2.52 0.28 -36.87
N PRO A 531 1.89 0.03 -35.71
CA PRO A 531 2.56 -0.65 -34.60
C PRO A 531 3.02 -2.06 -35.02
N PRO A 532 4.06 -2.64 -34.38
CA PRO A 532 4.62 -3.93 -34.77
C PRO A 532 3.56 -5.04 -34.93
N GLY A 533 3.59 -5.77 -36.05
CA GLY A 533 2.62 -6.83 -36.34
C GLY A 533 1.28 -6.34 -36.92
N LEU A 534 1.15 -5.07 -37.30
CA LEU A 534 0.07 -4.56 -38.14
C LEU A 534 0.64 -3.96 -39.42
N SER A 535 -0.21 -3.88 -40.44
CA SER A 535 0.08 -3.19 -41.69
C SER A 535 -0.94 -2.08 -41.88
N PHE A 536 -0.45 -0.86 -42.11
CA PHE A 536 -1.29 0.26 -42.52
C PHE A 536 -1.07 0.56 -44.01
N PRO A 537 -2.07 1.10 -44.73
CA PRO A 537 -3.38 1.56 -44.26
C PRO A 537 -4.28 0.43 -43.75
N LEU A 538 -4.86 0.59 -42.56
CA LEU A 538 -5.70 -0.43 -41.95
C LEU A 538 -7.04 -0.54 -42.71
N ASN A 539 -7.59 -1.74 -42.88
CA ASN A 539 -8.93 -1.90 -43.45
C ASN A 539 -9.93 -2.30 -42.36
N LEU A 540 -10.65 -1.31 -41.79
CA LEU A 540 -11.51 -1.50 -40.62
C LEU A 540 -12.67 -2.48 -40.85
N PRO A 541 -13.39 -2.46 -41.99
CA PRO A 541 -14.43 -3.47 -42.26
C PRO A 541 -13.89 -4.89 -42.51
N SER A 542 -12.62 -5.08 -42.86
CA SER A 542 -12.13 -6.28 -43.58
C SER A 542 -12.58 -7.65 -43.06
N THR A 543 -12.64 -7.86 -41.75
CA THR A 543 -12.95 -9.17 -41.16
C THR A 543 -14.32 -9.26 -40.50
N GLY A 544 -14.99 -8.14 -40.20
CA GLY A 544 -16.24 -8.10 -39.43
C GLY A 544 -16.09 -8.43 -37.95
N ASP A 545 -14.88 -8.78 -37.51
CA ASP A 545 -14.54 -9.09 -36.12
C ASP A 545 -14.02 -7.86 -35.37
N MET A 546 -13.96 -6.71 -36.05
CA MET A 546 -13.51 -5.44 -35.45
C MET A 546 -14.64 -4.78 -34.67
N GLU A 547 -14.26 -3.94 -33.72
CA GLU A 547 -15.20 -3.27 -32.83
C GLU A 547 -14.67 -1.90 -32.46
N VAL A 548 -15.56 -0.92 -32.44
CA VAL A 548 -15.27 0.41 -31.90
C VAL A 548 -15.79 0.51 -30.46
N VAL A 549 -14.98 1.10 -29.59
CA VAL A 549 -15.33 1.40 -28.20
C VAL A 549 -14.98 2.84 -27.89
N VAL A 550 -15.84 3.54 -27.15
CA VAL A 550 -15.47 4.77 -26.44
C VAL A 550 -15.52 4.44 -24.96
N SER A 551 -14.45 4.77 -24.24
CA SER A 551 -14.32 4.45 -22.82
C SER A 551 -13.93 5.66 -21.99
N LEU A 552 -14.20 5.56 -20.69
CA LEU A 552 -13.64 6.44 -19.67
C LEU A 552 -12.38 5.78 -19.10
N GLU A 553 -11.27 6.51 -19.16
CA GLU A 553 -9.91 6.06 -18.81
C GLU A 553 -9.34 6.86 -17.65
N PRO A 554 -8.50 6.25 -16.78
CA PRO A 554 -7.73 7.00 -15.82
C PRO A 554 -6.77 7.97 -16.53
N GLU A 555 -6.77 9.22 -16.12
CA GLU A 555 -6.00 10.27 -16.79
C GLU A 555 -4.50 10.07 -16.66
N ASN A 556 -4.02 9.67 -15.49
CA ASN A 556 -2.60 9.53 -15.16
C ASN A 556 -2.00 8.17 -15.57
N HIS A 557 -2.77 7.27 -16.16
CA HIS A 557 -2.30 5.94 -16.57
C HIS A 557 -2.71 5.61 -18.00
N SER A 558 -1.78 5.05 -18.79
CA SER A 558 -2.08 4.56 -20.14
C SER A 558 -2.27 3.04 -20.11
N LEU A 559 -3.52 2.61 -20.25
CA LEU A 559 -3.86 1.19 -20.30
C LEU A 559 -3.87 0.68 -21.75
N PRO A 560 -3.50 -0.58 -22.02
CA PRO A 560 -3.42 -1.12 -23.39
C PRO A 560 -4.78 -1.54 -23.97
N ARG A 561 -5.88 -1.27 -23.26
CA ARG A 561 -7.24 -1.66 -23.62
C ARG A 561 -8.25 -0.73 -22.93
N PRO A 562 -9.50 -0.65 -23.42
CA PRO A 562 -10.54 0.16 -22.78
C PRO A 562 -10.75 -0.21 -21.31
N TYR A 563 -10.79 0.80 -20.43
CA TYR A 563 -11.19 0.62 -19.04
C TYR A 563 -12.72 0.58 -18.94
N PHE A 564 -13.42 1.69 -18.68
CA PHE A 564 -14.89 1.69 -18.67
C PHE A 564 -15.46 1.94 -20.05
N GLY A 565 -15.69 0.87 -20.83
CA GLY A 565 -16.34 0.96 -22.14
C GLY A 565 -17.79 1.46 -22.04
N LEU A 566 -18.00 2.73 -22.37
CA LEU A 566 -19.31 3.40 -22.34
C LEU A 566 -20.13 3.04 -23.58
N TYR A 567 -19.47 3.06 -24.74
CA TYR A 567 -20.07 2.77 -26.03
C TYR A 567 -19.37 1.59 -26.69
N ARG A 568 -20.13 0.80 -27.46
CA ARG A 568 -19.59 -0.34 -28.20
C ARG A 568 -20.42 -0.60 -29.46
N SER A 569 -19.75 -0.84 -30.59
CA SER A 569 -20.41 -1.26 -31.83
C SER A 569 -19.47 -2.10 -32.69
N PRO A 570 -19.93 -3.23 -33.26
CA PRO A 570 -19.11 -3.98 -34.22
C PRO A 570 -18.94 -3.19 -35.52
N ILE A 571 -17.78 -3.36 -36.17
CA ILE A 571 -17.54 -2.85 -37.52
C ILE A 571 -17.69 -4.03 -38.48
N LEU A 572 -18.81 -4.08 -39.18
CA LEU A 572 -19.18 -5.20 -40.06
C LEU A 572 -18.46 -5.11 -41.41
N ARG A 573 -18.34 -6.25 -42.11
CA ARG A 573 -17.65 -6.34 -43.41
C ARG A 573 -18.22 -5.43 -44.50
N ASN A 574 -19.50 -5.10 -44.39
CA ASN A 574 -20.24 -4.26 -45.33
C ASN A 574 -20.46 -2.84 -44.79
N THR A 575 -19.77 -2.42 -43.72
CA THR A 575 -19.86 -1.05 -43.23
C THR A 575 -19.35 -0.08 -44.30
N THR A 576 -20.27 0.70 -44.87
CA THR A 576 -19.96 1.69 -45.89
C THR A 576 -19.30 2.92 -45.28
N PRO A 577 -18.14 3.37 -45.79
CA PRO A 577 -17.52 4.61 -45.36
C PRO A 577 -18.40 5.85 -45.63
N LEU A 578 -18.10 6.94 -44.93
CA LEU A 578 -18.76 8.25 -45.08
C LEU A 578 -20.27 8.27 -44.71
N GLN A 579 -20.73 7.25 -43.99
CA GLN A 579 -22.09 7.13 -43.47
C GLN A 579 -22.10 7.12 -41.94
N ASN A 580 -23.16 7.68 -41.35
CA ASN A 580 -23.38 7.62 -39.90
C ASN A 580 -23.58 6.16 -39.48
N GLN A 581 -22.66 5.63 -38.67
CA GLN A 581 -22.76 4.31 -38.07
C GLN A 581 -23.24 4.45 -36.63
N PRO A 582 -24.27 3.69 -36.21
CA PRO A 582 -24.76 3.75 -34.85
C PRO A 582 -23.72 3.26 -33.85
N LEU A 583 -23.54 4.02 -32.77
CA LEU A 583 -22.68 3.68 -31.64
C LEU A 583 -23.53 3.52 -30.38
N SER A 584 -23.79 2.26 -30.03
CA SER A 584 -24.72 1.91 -28.95
C SER A 584 -24.08 2.04 -27.58
N PHE A 585 -24.84 2.59 -26.62
CA PHE A 585 -24.47 2.57 -25.21
C PHE A 585 -24.51 1.14 -24.67
N THR A 586 -23.51 0.77 -23.86
CA THR A 586 -23.49 -0.49 -23.13
C THR A 586 -23.47 -0.16 -21.63
N PRO A 587 -24.44 -0.64 -20.83
CA PRO A 587 -24.42 -0.43 -19.38
C PRO A 587 -23.11 -0.90 -18.76
N VAL A 588 -22.42 0.02 -18.09
CA VAL A 588 -21.14 -0.25 -17.44
C VAL A 588 -21.41 -0.94 -16.10
N ARG A 589 -20.72 -2.06 -15.86
CA ARG A 589 -20.64 -2.65 -14.52
C ARG A 589 -19.47 -2.00 -13.81
N PHE A 590 -19.80 -1.17 -12.82
CA PHE A 590 -18.80 -0.49 -12.01
C PHE A 590 -18.34 -1.39 -10.86
N PRO A 591 -17.05 -1.37 -10.51
CA PRO A 591 -16.54 -2.14 -9.39
C PRO A 591 -17.14 -1.68 -8.06
N GLU A 592 -17.17 -2.61 -7.12
CA GLU A 592 -17.55 -2.36 -5.73
C GLU A 592 -16.62 -3.10 -4.79
N LEU A 593 -16.30 -2.47 -3.66
CA LEU A 593 -15.55 -3.07 -2.57
C LEU A 593 -16.31 -2.91 -1.27
N VAL A 594 -16.69 -4.03 -0.66
CA VAL A 594 -17.33 -4.04 0.66
C VAL A 594 -16.28 -4.33 1.71
N LEU A 595 -16.14 -3.41 2.64
CA LEU A 595 -15.26 -3.52 3.79
C LEU A 595 -16.10 -3.72 5.05
N GLN A 596 -15.51 -4.38 6.04
CA GLN A 596 -16.09 -4.55 7.37
C GLN A 596 -15.05 -4.17 8.42
N LEU A 597 -15.43 -3.38 9.42
CA LEU A 597 -14.62 -3.14 10.60
C LEU A 597 -15.16 -4.01 11.72
N ARG A 598 -14.27 -4.72 12.40
CA ARG A 598 -14.62 -5.56 13.55
C ARG A 598 -13.79 -5.13 14.74
N PRO A 599 -14.38 -4.99 15.93
CA PRO A 599 -13.60 -4.93 17.15
C PRO A 599 -12.73 -6.20 17.19
N GLU A 600 -11.40 -6.03 17.22
CA GLU A 600 -10.53 -7.13 17.58
C GLU A 600 -10.74 -7.36 19.07
N SER A 601 -11.18 -8.56 19.44
CA SER A 601 -11.18 -8.92 20.85
C SER A 601 -9.72 -9.02 21.29
N PRO A 602 -9.32 -8.38 22.40
CA PRO A 602 -7.94 -8.41 22.88
C PRO A 602 -7.44 -9.83 23.17
#